data_AF-A0A968XWQ3-F1
#
_entry.id   AF-A0A968XWQ3-F1
#
_cell.length_a   1.000
_cell.length_b   1.000
_cell.length_c   1.000
_cell.angle_alpha   90.00
_cell.angle_beta   90.00
_cell.angle_gamma   90.00
#
_symmetry.space_group_name_H-M   'P 1'
#
loop_
_entity.id
_entity.type
_entity.pdbx_description
1 polymer ?
#
loop_
_entity_poly.entity_id
_entity_poly.type
_entity_poly.pdbx_seq_one_letter_code
_entity_poly.pdbx_strand_id
1 'polypeptide(L)' 'METHHLVPVAEGGTDDAENLQHLHIACHKQVHKIQVRTRLK' A
#
# COMPACT_ATOMS: atom_id res chain seq x y z
N MET A 1 -10.96 9.00 2.37
CA MET A 1 -10.24 8.08 1.46
C MET A 1 -8.77 8.43 1.55
N GLU A 2 -7.88 7.47 1.32
CA GLU A 2 -6.43 7.65 1.30
C GLU A 2 -5.85 7.02 0.04
N THR A 3 -4.74 7.57 -0.43
CA THR A 3 -4.00 7.04 -1.57
C THR A 3 -2.96 6.04 -1.05
N HIS A 4 -2.95 4.85 -1.64
CA HIS A 4 -2.08 3.74 -1.30
C HIS A 4 -1.15 3.44 -2.48
N HIS A 5 0.14 3.29 -2.22
CA HIS A 5 1.10 2.80 -3.22
C HIS A 5 1.02 1.26 -3.32
N LEU A 6 0.78 0.74 -4.52
CA LEU A 6 0.74 -0.71 -4.78
C LEU A 6 2.11 -1.36 -4.55
N VAL A 7 3.16 -0.73 -5.10
CA VAL A 7 4.55 -0.98 -4.76
C VAL A 7 4.98 0.09 -3.75
N PRO A 8 5.42 -0.28 -2.53
CA PRO A 8 5.90 0.68 -1.55
C PRO A 8 7.08 1.49 -2.07
N VAL A 9 7.14 2.77 -1.73
CA VAL A 9 8.28 3.66 -2.08
C VAL A 9 9.61 3.09 -1.59
N ALA A 10 9.62 2.44 -0.42
CA ALA A 10 10.81 1.78 0.13
C ALA A 10 11.35 0.62 -0.74
N GLU A 11 10.55 0.12 -1.68
CA GLU A 11 10.89 -0.98 -2.61
C GLU A 11 11.00 -0.48 -4.06
N GLY A 12 11.02 0.85 -4.26
CA GLY A 12 11.18 1.47 -5.58
C GLY A 12 9.86 1.83 -6.28
N GLY A 13 8.73 1.81 -5.58
CA GLY A 13 7.47 2.32 -6.12
C GLY A 13 7.49 3.82 -6.39
N THR A 14 6.79 4.25 -7.43
CA THR A 14 6.71 5.64 -7.88
C THR A 14 5.38 6.29 -7.51
N ASP A 15 5.27 7.61 -7.66
CA ASP A 15 4.03 8.37 -7.48
C ASP A 15 3.18 8.45 -8.77
N ASP A 16 3.46 7.59 -9.76
CA ASP A 16 2.67 7.49 -10.97
C ASP A 16 1.27 6.94 -10.68
N ALA A 17 0.25 7.43 -11.41
CA ALA A 17 -1.14 7.05 -11.18
C ALA A 17 -1.38 5.54 -11.30
N GLU A 18 -0.56 4.83 -12.07
CA GLU A 18 -0.59 3.36 -12.20
C GLU A 18 -0.14 2.62 -10.93
N ASN A 19 0.69 3.25 -10.09
CA ASN A 19 1.15 2.71 -8.81
C ASN A 19 0.29 3.18 -7.62
N LEU A 20 -0.71 4.03 -7.86
CA LEU A 20 -1.54 4.63 -6.82
C LEU A 20 -2.97 4.08 -6.85
N GLN A 21 -3.47 3.66 -5.69
CA GLN A 21 -4.84 3.19 -5.51
C GLN A 21 -5.52 3.98 -4.40
N HIS A 22 -6.70 4.52 -4.69
CA HIS A 22 -7.53 5.15 -3.66
C HIS A 22 -8.29 4.08 -2.88
N LEU A 23 -8.13 4.09 -1.55
CA LEU A 23 -8.77 3.15 -0.64
C LEU A 23 -9.52 3.88 0.48
N HIS A 24 -10.50 3.22 1.07
CA HIS A 24 -11.03 3.65 2.36
C HIS A 24 -9.95 3.53 3.44
N ILE A 25 -9.96 4.43 4.42
CA ILE A 25 -8.99 4.46 5.53
C ILE A 25 -8.92 3.10 6.25
N ALA A 26 -10.08 2.46 6.47
CA ALA A 26 -10.13 1.14 7.11
C ALA A 26 -9.48 0.04 6.25
N CYS A 27 -9.77 0.03 4.94
CA CYS A 27 -9.16 -0.92 4.00
C CYS A 27 -7.65 -0.71 3.88
N HIS A 28 -7.21 0.55 3.82
CA HIS A 28 -5.80 0.92 3.76
C HIS A 28 -5.01 0.37 4.97
N LYS A 29 -5.55 0.55 6.18
CA LYS A 29 -4.96 -0.03 7.41
C LYS A 29 -4.93 -1.55 7.39
N GLN A 30 -5.94 -2.21 6.82
CA GLN A 30 -5.98 -3.68 6.74
C GLN A 30 -4.91 -4.23 5.78
N VAL A 31 -4.73 -3.60 4.60
CA VAL A 31 -3.72 -4.00 3.62
C VAL A 31 -2.31 -3.94 4.23
N HIS A 32 -1.95 -2.82 4.88
CA HIS A 32 -0.65 -2.69 5.53
C HIS A 32 -0.45 -3.69 6.68
N LYS A 33 -1.49 -4.00 7.46
CA LYS A 33 -1.40 -5.03 8.51
C LYS A 33 -1.15 -6.44 7.93
N ILE A 34 -1.70 -6.75 6.76
CA ILE A 34 -1.51 -8.06 6.11
C ILE A 34 -0.12 -8.15 5.48
N GLN A 35 0.32 -7.12 4.75
CA GLN A 35 1.62 -7.08 4.08
C GLN A 35 2.79 -7.19 5.07
N VAL A 36 2.70 -6.55 6.25
CA VAL A 36 3.72 -6.70 7.31
C VAL A 36 3.83 -8.16 7.78
N ARG A 37 2.72 -8.88 7.87
CA ARG A 37 2.70 -10.29 8.32
C ARG A 37 3.27 -11.24 7.28
N THR A 38 3.14 -10.94 5.99
CA THR A 38 3.72 -11.76 4.91
C THR A 38 5.23 -11.57 4.77
N ARG A 39 5.78 -10.41 5.16
CA ARG A 39 7.23 -10.11 5.11
C ARG A 39 8.04 -10.68 6.29
N LEU A 40 7.35 -11.17 7.32
CA LEU A 40 7.93 -11.79 8.52
C LEU A 40 8.03 -13.33 8.41
N LYS A 41 7.85 -13.89 7.21
CA LYS A 41 8.09 -15.30 6.90
C LYS A 41 9.32 -15.40 6.01
#